data_AF-A0AAE1NX21-F1
#
_entry.id   AF-A0AAE1NX21-F1
#
_cell.length_a   1.000
_cell.length_b   1.000
_cell.length_c   1.000
_cell.angle_alpha   90.00
_cell.angle_beta   90.00
_cell.angle_gamma   90.00
#
_symmetry.space_group_name_H-M   'P 1'
#
loop_
_entity.id
_entity.type
_entity.pdbx_description
1 polymer ?
#
loop_
_entity_poly.entity_id
_entity_poly.type
_entity_poly.pdbx_seq_one_letter_code
_entity_poly.pdbx_strand_id
1 'polypeptide(L)'
;MKPDEGYHKARQLLKERFGNDYQISEAWIKKIVDRPVLRSNDKEGFQSLADDMRNCRETLQAIGKLSEIDTRTIMVKILEQLPLFVQSRWRTTAIRTLDEYGQYPNIAMFVEFLEQVAKEVNDPVFGFTVQERPRDVRNPKRISQVKGKGVAFAIQASENQS
;
A
#
# COMPACT_ATOMS: atom_id res chain seq x y z
N MET A 1 -41.57 19.72 14.70
CA MET A 1 -40.66 19.88 13.55
C MET A 1 -40.97 18.76 12.59
N LYS A 2 -41.16 19.04 11.29
CA LYS A 2 -41.30 17.96 10.31
C LYS A 2 -39.94 17.24 10.18
N PRO A 3 -39.91 15.90 9.95
CA PRO A 3 -38.66 15.15 9.82
C PRO A 3 -37.67 15.78 8.82
N ASP A 4 -38.18 16.32 7.71
CA ASP A 4 -37.37 16.98 6.68
C ASP A 4 -36.68 18.26 7.17
N GLU A 5 -37.36 19.08 7.97
CA GLU A 5 -36.79 20.30 8.56
C GLU A 5 -35.67 19.96 9.54
N GLY A 6 -35.85 18.89 10.32
CA GLY A 6 -34.82 18.39 11.25
C GLY A 6 -33.58 17.91 10.51
N TYR A 7 -33.76 17.15 9.42
CA TYR A 7 -32.66 16.66 8.59
C TYR A 7 -31.88 17.80 7.91
N HIS A 8 -32.57 18.78 7.33
CA HIS A 8 -31.92 19.95 6.73
C HIS A 8 -31.10 20.74 7.75
N LYS A 9 -31.67 21.00 8.93
CA LYS A 9 -30.97 21.73 10.00
C LYS A 9 -29.77 20.95 10.53
N ALA A 10 -29.88 19.63 10.66
CA ALA A 10 -28.77 18.77 11.06
C ALA A 10 -27.62 18.81 10.03
N ARG A 11 -27.93 18.72 8.72
CA ARG A 11 -26.91 18.82 7.65
C ARG A 11 -26.24 20.19 7.62
N GLN A 12 -27.00 21.26 7.83
CA GLN A 12 -26.43 22.61 7.89
C GLN A 12 -25.45 22.75 9.06
N LEU A 13 -25.84 22.34 10.27
CA LEU A 13 -24.96 22.38 11.45
C LEU A 13 -23.69 21.54 11.28
N LEU A 14 -23.80 20.37 10.64
CA LEU A 14 -22.65 19.54 10.30
C LEU A 14 -21.71 20.26 9.33
N LYS A 15 -22.25 20.91 8.30
CA LYS A 15 -21.44 21.71 7.37
C LYS A 15 -20.79 22.91 8.05
N GLU A 16 -21.50 23.60 8.93
CA GLU A 16 -20.94 24.74 9.68
C GLU A 16 -19.78 24.33 10.60
N ARG A 17 -19.87 23.17 11.24
CA ARG A 17 -18.84 22.70 12.20
C ARG A 17 -17.71 21.91 11.57
N PHE A 18 -17.98 21.14 10.52
CA PHE A 18 -17.03 20.17 9.95
C PHE A 18 -16.81 20.33 8.44
N GLY A 19 -17.58 21.21 7.77
CA GLY A 19 -17.52 21.44 6.33
C GLY A 19 -16.49 22.47 5.90
N ASN A 20 -15.39 22.63 6.63
CA ASN A 20 -14.32 23.51 6.21
C ASN A 20 -13.53 22.84 5.07
N ASP A 21 -13.73 23.34 3.85
CA ASP A 21 -13.14 22.75 2.63
C ASP A 21 -11.61 22.63 2.70
N TYR A 22 -10.93 23.60 3.34
CA TYR A 22 -9.48 23.56 3.52
C TYR A 22 -9.06 22.42 4.46
N GLN A 23 -9.71 22.27 5.61
CA GLN A 23 -9.43 21.18 6.54
C GLN A 23 -9.72 19.81 5.92
N ILE A 24 -10.80 19.69 5.15
CA ILE A 24 -11.13 18.45 4.42
C ILE A 24 -10.03 18.13 3.41
N SER A 25 -9.59 19.12 2.64
CA SER A 25 -8.55 18.94 1.62
C SER A 25 -7.21 18.56 2.25
N GLU A 26 -6.82 19.28 3.30
CA GLU A 26 -5.58 19.03 4.03
C GLU A 26 -5.58 17.64 4.69
N ALA A 27 -6.69 17.23 5.30
CA ALA A 27 -6.82 15.92 5.91
C ALA A 27 -6.66 14.78 4.90
N TRP A 28 -7.25 14.94 3.71
CA TRP A 28 -7.06 13.99 2.61
C TRP A 28 -5.63 13.94 2.12
N ILE A 29 -4.99 15.09 1.89
CA ILE A 29 -3.60 15.16 1.44
C ILE A 29 -2.69 14.48 2.47
N LYS A 30 -2.82 14.81 3.75
CA LYS A 30 -2.06 14.18 4.85
C LYS A 30 -2.25 12.67 4.89
N LYS A 31 -3.51 12.20 4.81
CA LYS A 31 -3.83 10.76 4.81
C LYS A 31 -3.10 9.98 3.72
N ILE A 32 -2.92 10.57 2.54
CA ILE A 32 -2.30 9.90 1.39
C ILE A 32 -0.77 10.07 1.42
N VAL A 33 -0.29 11.28 1.70
CA VAL A 33 1.15 11.63 1.66
C VAL A 33 1.93 11.06 2.83
N ASP A 34 1.35 11.05 4.03
CA ASP A 34 2.01 10.61 5.26
C ASP A 34 1.90 9.09 5.48
N ARG A 35 1.41 8.35 4.46
CA ARG A 35 1.29 6.89 4.50
C ARG A 35 2.71 6.27 4.53
N PRO A 36 2.92 5.16 5.25
CA PRO A 36 4.17 4.41 5.15
C PRO A 36 4.44 3.91 3.73
N VAL A 37 5.71 3.83 3.36
CA VAL A 37 6.13 3.27 2.07
C VAL A 37 5.58 1.85 1.90
N LEU A 38 4.79 1.64 0.86
CA LEU A 38 4.20 0.34 0.53
C LEU A 38 5.30 -0.65 0.13
N ARG A 39 5.10 -1.92 0.49
CA ARG A 39 5.97 -3.02 0.05
C ARG A 39 5.51 -3.52 -1.31
N SER A 40 6.42 -4.17 -2.04
CA SER A 40 6.10 -4.65 -3.39
C SER A 40 5.02 -5.73 -3.45
N ASN A 41 4.79 -6.43 -2.33
CA ASN A 41 3.80 -7.50 -2.18
C ASN A 41 2.60 -7.11 -1.30
N ASP A 42 2.44 -5.83 -0.97
CA ASP A 42 1.39 -5.36 -0.08
C ASP A 42 0.05 -5.21 -0.81
N LYS A 43 -0.59 -6.36 -1.08
CA LYS A 43 -1.89 -6.47 -1.76
C LYS A 43 -2.96 -5.57 -1.16
N GLU A 44 -3.12 -5.64 0.16
CA GLU A 44 -4.10 -4.83 0.90
C GLU A 44 -3.72 -3.35 0.89
N GLY A 45 -2.43 -3.02 1.04
CA GLY A 45 -1.93 -1.66 1.01
C GLY A 45 -2.16 -0.97 -0.34
N PHE A 46 -1.93 -1.67 -1.46
CA PHE A 46 -2.22 -1.16 -2.80
C PHE A 46 -3.71 -0.92 -3.03
N GLN A 47 -4.56 -1.85 -2.59
CA GLN A 47 -6.01 -1.69 -2.71
C GLN A 47 -6.51 -0.50 -1.88
N SER A 48 -6.09 -0.43 -0.61
CA SER A 48 -6.46 0.66 0.30
C SER A 48 -6.00 2.02 -0.23
N LEU A 49 -4.80 2.11 -0.81
CA LEU A 49 -4.32 3.34 -1.40
C LEU A 49 -5.14 3.75 -2.63
N ALA A 50 -5.47 2.80 -3.51
CA ALA A 50 -6.31 3.08 -4.68
C ALA A 50 -7.70 3.58 -4.28
N ASP A 51 -8.32 2.94 -3.28
CA ASP A 51 -9.63 3.33 -2.76
C ASP A 51 -9.59 4.73 -2.11
N ASP A 52 -8.55 5.00 -1.30
CA ASP A 52 -8.34 6.32 -0.68
C ASP A 52 -8.14 7.42 -1.72
N MET A 53 -7.34 7.16 -2.75
CA MET A 53 -7.07 8.08 -3.85
C MET A 53 -8.33 8.39 -4.67
N ARG A 54 -9.16 7.37 -4.94
CA ARG A 54 -10.47 7.55 -5.58
C ARG A 54 -11.40 8.41 -4.73
N ASN A 55 -11.56 8.05 -3.45
CA ASN A 55 -12.42 8.78 -2.51
C ASN A 55 -11.97 10.24 -2.33
N CYS A 56 -10.65 10.46 -2.26
CA CYS A 56 -10.08 11.79 -2.18
C CYS A 56 -10.42 12.63 -3.41
N ARG A 57 -10.19 12.09 -4.62
CA ARG A 57 -10.53 12.76 -5.88
C ARG A 57 -12.01 13.13 -5.93
N GLU A 58 -12.89 12.19 -5.64
CA GLU A 58 -14.35 12.39 -5.67
C GLU A 58 -14.80 13.43 -4.63
N THR A 59 -14.28 13.36 -3.40
CA THR A 59 -14.59 14.32 -2.33
C THR A 59 -14.12 15.72 -2.70
N LEU A 60 -12.87 15.87 -3.14
CA LEU A 60 -12.29 17.16 -3.50
C LEU A 60 -12.96 17.75 -4.75
N GLN A 61 -13.37 16.93 -5.70
CA GLN A 61 -14.16 17.36 -6.84
C GLN A 61 -15.54 17.88 -6.41
N ALA A 62 -16.21 17.19 -5.48
CA ALA A 62 -17.53 17.59 -4.99
C ALA A 62 -17.53 18.94 -4.25
N ILE A 63 -16.41 19.29 -3.58
CA ILE A 63 -16.25 20.58 -2.89
C ILE A 63 -15.48 21.64 -3.73
N GLY A 64 -15.12 21.33 -4.98
CA GLY A 64 -14.42 22.28 -5.86
C GLY A 64 -12.97 22.57 -5.46
N LYS A 65 -12.29 21.63 -4.79
CA LYS A 65 -10.91 21.73 -4.31
C LYS A 65 -9.95 20.71 -4.93
N LEU A 66 -10.29 20.19 -6.12
CA LEU A 66 -9.45 19.22 -6.81
C LEU A 66 -8.02 19.74 -7.11
N SER A 67 -7.87 21.04 -7.35
CA SER A 67 -6.58 21.68 -7.58
C SER A 67 -5.61 21.57 -6.40
N GLU A 68 -6.11 21.34 -5.18
CA GLU A 68 -5.26 21.18 -3.99
C GLU A 68 -4.43 19.91 -4.08
N ILE A 69 -4.95 18.82 -4.67
CA ILE A 69 -4.23 17.55 -4.85
C ILE A 69 -3.60 17.41 -6.25
N ASP A 70 -4.16 18.09 -7.26
CA ASP A 70 -3.71 18.04 -8.65
C ASP A 70 -2.46 18.91 -8.89
N THR A 71 -1.45 18.72 -8.06
CA THR A 71 -0.16 19.38 -8.16
C THR A 71 0.95 18.34 -8.32
N ARG A 72 1.96 18.70 -9.13
CA ARG A 72 3.13 17.82 -9.36
C ARG A 72 3.84 17.49 -8.05
N THR A 73 3.94 18.47 -7.14
CA THR A 73 4.57 18.31 -5.84
C THR A 73 3.88 17.22 -5.01
N ILE A 74 2.55 17.19 -4.97
CA ILE A 74 1.82 16.17 -4.22
C ILE A 74 1.93 14.81 -4.91
N MET A 75 1.80 14.74 -6.24
CA MET A 75 1.98 13.48 -6.96
C MET A 75 3.37 12.88 -6.70
N VAL A 76 4.43 13.69 -6.70
CA VAL A 76 5.79 13.22 -6.37
C VAL A 76 5.85 12.66 -4.94
N LYS A 77 5.28 13.36 -3.96
CA LYS A 77 5.22 12.87 -2.57
C LYS A 77 4.46 11.54 -2.45
N ILE A 78 3.38 11.36 -3.20
CA ILE A 78 2.63 10.10 -3.21
C ILE A 78 3.48 8.99 -3.86
N LEU A 79 4.20 9.28 -4.95
CA LEU A 79 5.11 8.33 -5.59
C LEU A 79 6.22 7.86 -4.66
N GLU A 80 6.74 8.74 -3.81
CA GLU A 80 7.76 8.39 -2.81
C GLU A 80 7.27 7.31 -1.83
N GLN A 81 5.95 7.21 -1.60
CA GLN A 81 5.34 6.16 -0.77
C GLN A 81 5.11 4.84 -1.52
N LEU A 82 5.46 4.75 -2.80
CA LEU A 82 5.28 3.54 -3.62
C LEU A 82 6.60 2.80 -3.82
N PRO A 83 6.58 1.47 -4.07
CA PRO A 83 7.76 0.73 -4.48
C PRO A 83 8.36 1.25 -5.80
N LEU A 84 9.67 1.07 -5.95
CA LEU A 84 10.44 1.53 -7.11
C LEU A 84 9.89 1.04 -8.46
N PHE A 85 9.33 -0.18 -8.54
CA PHE A 85 8.77 -0.69 -9.80
C PHE A 85 7.55 0.13 -10.25
N VAL A 86 6.71 0.56 -9.31
CA VAL A 86 5.54 1.41 -9.57
C VAL A 86 5.98 2.81 -9.97
N GLN A 87 6.95 3.38 -9.24
CA GLN A 87 7.53 4.68 -9.59
C GLN A 87 8.13 4.68 -10.99
N SER A 88 8.82 3.60 -11.38
CA SER A 88 9.39 3.45 -12.72
C SER A 88 8.31 3.40 -13.79
N ARG A 89 7.26 2.58 -13.59
CA ARG A 89 6.13 2.51 -14.54
C ARG A 89 5.41 3.84 -14.67
N TRP A 90 5.18 4.55 -13.56
CA TRP A 90 4.54 5.86 -13.62
C TRP A 90 5.39 6.86 -14.39
N ARG A 91 6.72 6.89 -14.21
CA ARG A 91 7.62 7.75 -14.99
C ARG A 91 7.49 7.50 -16.48
N THR A 92 7.46 6.23 -16.90
CA THR A 92 7.25 5.87 -18.31
C THR A 92 5.89 6.36 -18.82
N THR A 93 4.82 6.16 -18.05
CA THR A 93 3.48 6.66 -18.40
C THR A 93 3.45 8.18 -18.49
N ALA A 94 4.08 8.89 -17.55
CA ALA A 94 4.08 10.34 -17.50
C ALA A 94 4.83 10.97 -18.69
N ILE A 95 5.98 10.41 -19.07
CA ILE A 95 6.72 10.85 -20.26
C ILE A 95 5.93 10.55 -21.53
N ARG A 96 5.33 9.36 -21.65
CA ARG A 96 4.47 9.05 -22.80
C ARG A 96 3.30 10.03 -22.93
N THR A 97 2.62 10.35 -21.84
CA THR A 97 1.52 11.34 -21.85
C THR A 97 2.02 12.73 -22.24
N LEU A 98 3.22 13.12 -21.79
CA LEU A 98 3.83 14.38 -22.17
C LEU A 98 4.13 14.44 -23.67
N ASP A 99 4.67 13.36 -24.24
CA ASP A 99 4.99 13.27 -25.67
C ASP A 99 3.72 13.27 -26.55
N GLU A 100 2.66 12.58 -26.11
CA GLU A 100 1.40 12.44 -26.87
C GLU A 100 0.51 13.69 -26.79
N TYR A 101 0.40 14.32 -25.61
CA TYR A 101 -0.59 15.38 -25.35
C TYR A 101 0.05 16.74 -25.05
N GLY A 102 1.38 16.84 -24.98
CA GLY A 102 2.10 18.07 -24.65
C GLY A 102 1.92 18.54 -23.21
N GLN A 103 1.32 17.70 -22.34
CA GLN A 103 1.05 18.02 -20.95
C GLN A 103 1.32 16.83 -20.04
N TYR A 104 1.77 17.12 -18.81
CA TYR A 104 1.94 16.09 -17.79
C TYR A 104 0.59 15.49 -17.38
N PRO A 105 0.56 14.22 -16.94
CA PRO A 105 -0.65 13.58 -16.44
C PRO A 105 -1.19 14.32 -15.22
N ASN A 106 -2.53 14.37 -15.12
CA ASN A 106 -3.25 14.93 -13.98
C ASN A 106 -3.52 13.86 -12.90
N ILE A 107 -4.10 14.29 -11.79
CA ILE A 107 -4.44 13.41 -10.67
C ILE A 107 -5.42 12.31 -11.07
N ALA A 108 -6.34 12.56 -12.01
CA ALA A 108 -7.31 11.56 -12.45
C ALA A 108 -6.61 10.38 -13.13
N MET A 109 -5.67 10.66 -14.04
CA MET A 109 -4.84 9.64 -14.69
C MET A 109 -3.97 8.89 -13.69
N PHE A 110 -3.49 9.58 -12.64
CA PHE A 110 -2.71 8.93 -11.58
C PHE A 110 -3.55 7.97 -10.73
N VAL A 111 -4.79 8.36 -10.37
CA VAL A 111 -5.74 7.48 -9.67
C VAL A 111 -6.03 6.23 -10.51
N GLU A 112 -6.33 6.39 -11.80
CA GLU A 112 -6.59 5.26 -12.70
C GLU A 112 -5.38 4.32 -12.82
N PHE A 113 -4.17 4.87 -12.89
CA PHE A 113 -2.95 4.09 -12.87
C PHE A 113 -2.81 3.28 -11.56
N LEU A 114 -3.04 3.88 -10.40
CA LEU A 114 -2.95 3.16 -9.12
C LEU A 114 -4.00 2.06 -9.00
N GLU A 115 -5.21 2.27 -9.53
CA GLU A 115 -6.24 1.24 -9.60
C GLU A 115 -5.84 0.07 -10.49
N GLN A 116 -5.15 0.33 -11.61
CA GLN A 116 -4.60 -0.72 -12.46
C GLN A 116 -3.50 -1.50 -11.74
N VAL A 117 -2.57 -0.80 -11.08
CA VAL A 117 -1.50 -1.44 -10.30
C VAL A 117 -2.09 -2.29 -9.17
N ALA A 118 -3.10 -1.80 -8.45
CA ALA A 118 -3.77 -2.57 -7.42
C ALA A 118 -4.42 -3.85 -7.98
N LYS A 119 -5.11 -3.76 -9.13
CA LYS A 119 -5.68 -4.93 -9.81
C LYS A 119 -4.61 -5.95 -10.22
N GLU A 120 -3.48 -5.49 -10.75
CA GLU A 120 -2.38 -6.36 -11.16
C GLU A 120 -1.73 -7.07 -9.97
N VAL A 121 -1.48 -6.35 -8.88
CA VAL A 121 -0.88 -6.93 -7.65
C VAL A 121 -1.84 -7.90 -6.97
N ASN A 122 -3.14 -7.63 -7.03
CA ASN A 122 -4.20 -8.47 -6.48
C ASN A 122 -4.67 -9.58 -7.43
N ASP A 123 -4.04 -9.74 -8.60
CA ASP A 123 -4.42 -10.77 -9.55
C ASP A 123 -4.21 -12.18 -8.94
N PRO A 124 -5.23 -13.05 -8.94
CA PRO A 124 -5.14 -14.37 -8.30
C PRO A 124 -4.23 -15.36 -9.06
N VAL A 125 -3.87 -15.07 -10.32
CA VAL A 125 -3.11 -15.95 -11.23
C VAL A 125 -1.70 -15.43 -11.50
N PHE A 126 -1.46 -14.12 -11.44
CA PHE A 126 -0.19 -13.48 -11.75
C PHE A 126 0.31 -12.55 -10.65
N GLY A 127 -0.50 -12.27 -9.63
CA GLY A 127 -0.14 -11.49 -8.43
C GLY A 127 0.72 -12.26 -7.43
N PHE A 128 1.62 -13.14 -7.92
CA PHE A 128 2.51 -13.93 -7.08
C PHE A 128 3.83 -13.21 -6.86
N THR A 129 4.22 -13.07 -5.60
CA THR A 129 5.60 -12.76 -5.25
C THR A 129 6.39 -14.07 -5.14
N VAL A 130 7.67 -14.07 -5.51
CA VAL A 130 8.59 -15.23 -5.49
C VAL A 130 8.62 -16.00 -4.14
N GLN A 131 8.08 -15.41 -3.06
CA GLN A 131 8.02 -16.01 -1.71
C GLN A 131 6.76 -16.86 -1.41
N GLU A 132 5.69 -16.79 -2.22
CA GLU A 132 4.45 -17.56 -2.00
C GLU A 132 4.42 -18.89 -2.74
N ARG A 133 5.57 -19.43 -3.17
CA ARG A 133 5.60 -20.86 -3.48
C ARG A 133 5.24 -21.58 -2.17
N PRO A 134 4.24 -22.47 -2.17
CA PRO A 134 3.96 -23.30 -1.01
C PRO A 134 5.28 -23.92 -0.61
N ARG A 135 5.73 -23.69 0.64
CA ARG A 135 6.78 -24.54 1.19
C ARG A 135 6.18 -25.92 1.10
N ASP A 136 6.75 -26.75 0.23
CA ASP A 136 6.43 -28.16 0.10
C ASP A 136 6.34 -28.70 1.54
N VAL A 137 5.12 -28.99 1.99
CA VAL A 137 4.87 -29.56 3.32
C VAL A 137 5.33 -31.00 3.22
N ARG A 138 6.66 -31.19 3.17
CA ARG A 138 7.28 -32.50 3.32
C ARG A 138 7.02 -32.95 4.75
N ASN A 139 5.94 -33.70 4.84
CA ASN A 139 5.41 -34.44 5.95
C ASN A 139 6.48 -34.93 6.96
N PRO A 140 6.36 -34.61 8.26
CA PRO A 140 7.24 -35.14 9.29
C PRO A 140 6.78 -36.53 9.70
N LYS A 141 7.44 -37.59 9.22
CA LYS A 141 7.33 -38.93 9.83
C LYS A 141 8.67 -39.66 9.86
N ARG A 142 9.32 -39.63 11.02
CA ARG A 142 9.99 -40.79 11.63
C ARG A 142 10.18 -40.57 13.14
N ILE A 143 9.12 -40.86 13.89
CA ILE A 143 9.16 -41.32 15.29
C ILE A 143 9.37 -42.86 15.17
N SER A 144 10.22 -43.60 15.87
CA SER A 144 11.02 -43.43 17.10
C SER A 144 11.97 -44.62 17.27
N GLN A 145 13.08 -44.37 17.99
CA GLN A 145 13.78 -45.25 18.95
C GLN A 145 14.16 -46.70 18.59
N VAL A 146 15.44 -47.07 18.78
CA VAL A 146 15.85 -48.06 19.80
C VAL A 146 17.28 -47.77 20.34
N LYS A 147 17.35 -47.55 21.67
CA LYS A 147 18.41 -47.80 22.68
C LYS A 147 19.90 -47.80 22.30
N GLY A 148 20.69 -47.09 23.12
CA GLY A 148 22.10 -47.44 23.34
C GLY A 148 22.88 -46.48 24.24
N LYS A 149 22.68 -46.61 25.57
CA LYS A 149 23.52 -46.20 26.72
C LYS A 149 24.68 -45.22 26.46
N GLY A 150 24.63 -44.07 27.14
CA GLY A 150 25.80 -43.21 27.32
C GLY A 150 26.85 -43.83 28.23
N VAL A 151 28.08 -43.34 28.07
CA VAL A 151 29.03 -43.06 29.17
C VAL A 151 29.90 -41.89 28.71
N ALA A 152 30.05 -40.90 29.59
CA ALA A 152 30.99 -39.79 29.45
C ALA A 152 32.25 -40.05 30.31
N PHE A 153 33.34 -39.36 29.94
CA PHE A 153 34.60 -39.13 30.67
C PHE A 153 35.60 -40.28 30.88
N ALA A 154 36.83 -40.11 30.37
CA ALA A 154 37.98 -39.66 31.17
C ALA A 154 39.25 -39.53 30.29
N ILE A 155 39.96 -38.41 30.46
CA ILE A 155 41.35 -38.19 30.02
C ILE A 155 42.25 -38.80 31.11
N GLN A 156 43.22 -39.61 30.72
CA GLN A 156 44.39 -39.88 31.56
C GLN A 156 45.64 -40.06 30.69
N ALA A 157 46.59 -39.16 30.90
CA ALA A 157 47.97 -39.28 30.48
C ALA A 157 48.72 -40.21 31.44
N SER A 158 49.62 -41.03 30.89
CA SER A 158 50.84 -41.46 31.58
C SER A 158 51.85 -42.03 30.58
N GLU A 159 53.06 -41.48 30.62
CA GLU A 159 54.35 -42.04 30.17
C GLU A 159 54.46 -43.56 30.43
N ASN A 160 55.18 -44.34 29.61
CA ASN A 160 56.65 -44.44 29.68
C ASN A 160 57.24 -45.47 28.68
N GLN A 161 58.40 -45.11 28.12
CA GLN A 161 59.54 -45.90 27.60
C GLN A 161 59.37 -47.28 26.93
N SER A 162 59.88 -47.37 25.69
CA SER A 162 61.11 -48.14 25.37
C SER A 162 61.76 -47.59 24.10
#